data_AF-A0A094ABB6-F1
#
_entry.id   AF-A0A094ABB6-F1
#
_cell.length_a   1.000
_cell.length_b   1.000
_cell.length_c   1.000
_cell.angle_alpha   90.00
_cell.angle_beta   90.00
_cell.angle_gamma   90.00
#
_symmetry.space_group_name_H-M   'P 1'
#
loop_
_entity.id
_entity.type
_entity.pdbx_description
1 polymer ?
#
loop_
_entity_poly.entity_id
_entity_poly.type
_entity_poly.pdbx_seq_one_letter_code
_entity_poly.pdbx_strand_id
1 'polypeptide(L)'
;MVQPSPHLLLRPAATLAANFSIFAHPKVPLTPNESRQLLKALTTSFRRQLAEEHDTRTQNPAHNGSVSAANTLNSSSPKKRPSRPNVTHTDRHLHDVLSNPLLSFQPPPTRTGKRDPMDVFDEACARGLMDIARARACLHGKRVSLGETPEEQQAAMKASGAGSKVLQWLLSTGAENDASWLQPNGRGPGRIKNDIVFDFLVLEGKEEALWELFEHYAALKVRDGQDLLLFQLNRSLAQNISVDAGLESVIRANEILLKAETTLADRLKIVNPAISFLLSYLKNNTSESPELFDRFLETVQALPSRRAISKSNLFLPQLYLHHPTNPDARPALRYLESLNEAPPEHLLQAIKLHSNSLSSLALDTAKQLITNEQFDEARWVLGFVQKAYPELNQGDSQPQPTLSQSARAMDLLGFVKQRYSALKVPKRMGKADARPIQAGKTTFVQEEDDMASVEELDRLDLGVSRA
;
A
#
# COMPACT_ATOMS: atom_id res chain seq x y z
N MET A 1 58.69 -16.71 -52.98
CA MET A 1 58.42 -17.78 -52.00
C MET A 1 57.41 -17.25 -51.00
N VAL A 2 56.13 -17.55 -51.23
CA VAL A 2 55.03 -17.27 -50.30
C VAL A 2 54.24 -18.57 -50.23
N GLN A 3 54.24 -19.18 -49.05
CA GLN A 3 53.38 -20.31 -48.72
C GLN A 3 52.34 -19.89 -47.66
N PRO A 4 51.21 -20.59 -47.58
CA PRO A 4 49.92 -20.03 -47.19
C PRO A 4 49.57 -20.27 -45.72
N SER A 5 48.77 -19.35 -45.17
CA SER A 5 48.15 -19.47 -43.85
C SER A 5 46.95 -20.44 -43.88
N PRO A 6 46.80 -21.33 -42.88
CA PRO A 6 45.65 -22.22 -42.78
C PRO A 6 44.60 -21.73 -41.76
N HIS A 7 43.33 -22.02 -42.08
CA HIS A 7 42.14 -22.13 -41.20
C HIS A 7 41.55 -20.87 -40.52
N LEU A 8 40.54 -20.29 -41.17
CA LEU A 8 39.45 -19.53 -40.53
C LEU A 8 38.41 -20.50 -39.95
N LEU A 9 38.56 -20.84 -38.66
CA LEU A 9 37.49 -21.41 -37.86
C LEU A 9 36.59 -20.27 -37.36
N LEU A 10 35.35 -20.26 -37.84
CA LEU A 10 34.26 -19.43 -37.33
C LEU A 10 34.08 -19.69 -35.83
N ARG A 11 34.40 -18.70 -35.00
CA ARG A 11 34.04 -18.67 -33.57
C ARG A 11 32.54 -18.40 -33.41
N PRO A 12 31.88 -19.04 -32.43
CA PRO A 12 30.45 -18.87 -32.18
C PRO A 12 30.12 -17.48 -31.60
N ALA A 13 28.91 -17.02 -31.88
CA ALA A 13 28.31 -15.72 -31.56
C ALA A 13 28.09 -15.45 -30.05
N ALA A 14 29.11 -15.66 -29.21
CA ALA A 14 29.09 -15.35 -27.79
C ALA A 14 29.71 -13.98 -27.45
N THR A 15 30.49 -13.38 -28.36
CA THR A 15 31.20 -12.11 -28.09
C THR A 15 30.38 -10.86 -28.39
N LEU A 16 29.18 -10.97 -28.99
CA LEU A 16 28.23 -9.86 -29.07
C LEU A 16 27.37 -9.72 -27.81
N ALA A 17 27.18 -10.79 -27.03
CA ALA A 17 26.41 -10.75 -25.80
C ALA A 17 27.18 -10.13 -24.61
N ALA A 18 28.51 -10.20 -24.63
CA ALA A 18 29.36 -9.74 -23.53
C ALA A 18 29.49 -8.20 -23.41
N ASN A 19 29.14 -7.45 -24.46
CA ASN A 19 29.15 -5.97 -24.41
C ASN A 19 27.81 -5.35 -23.97
N PHE A 20 26.76 -6.17 -23.75
CA PHE A 20 25.42 -5.68 -23.38
C PHE A 20 25.00 -6.04 -21.95
N SER A 21 25.87 -6.67 -21.17
CA SER A 21 25.60 -7.01 -19.78
C SER A 21 26.60 -6.30 -18.90
N ILE A 22 26.18 -5.21 -18.25
CA ILE A 22 26.54 -4.77 -16.89
C ILE A 22 25.95 -3.34 -16.72
N PHE A 23 24.96 -3.23 -15.82
CA PHE A 23 24.17 -2.04 -15.41
C PHE A 23 22.99 -1.58 -16.29
N ALA A 24 21.79 -1.78 -15.73
CA ALA A 24 20.71 -0.80 -15.64
C ALA A 24 20.68 0.32 -16.69
N HIS A 25 19.92 0.13 -17.77
CA HIS A 25 19.33 1.25 -18.50
C HIS A 25 17.85 0.96 -18.80
N PRO A 26 16.99 2.01 -18.72
CA PRO A 26 15.62 1.91 -19.20
C PRO A 26 15.65 1.49 -20.66
N LYS A 27 14.63 0.77 -21.14
CA LYS A 27 14.44 0.57 -22.58
C LYS A 27 14.19 1.95 -23.20
N VAL A 28 15.27 2.65 -23.52
CA VAL A 28 15.25 3.92 -24.23
C VAL A 28 14.43 3.65 -25.50
N PRO A 29 13.36 4.43 -25.76
CA PRO A 29 12.70 4.35 -27.04
C PRO A 29 13.78 4.67 -28.08
N LEU A 30 14.19 3.64 -28.84
CA LEU A 30 15.18 3.76 -29.93
C LEU A 30 14.87 5.04 -30.68
N THR A 31 15.80 6.00 -30.64
CA THR A 31 15.56 7.26 -31.32
C THR A 31 15.34 6.95 -32.81
N PRO A 32 14.52 7.73 -33.53
CA PRO A 32 14.22 7.44 -34.93
C PRO A 32 15.46 7.36 -35.82
N ASN A 33 16.60 7.91 -35.37
CA ASN A 33 17.89 7.79 -36.03
C ASN A 33 18.61 6.49 -35.71
N GLU A 34 18.61 6.03 -34.45
CA GLU A 34 19.20 4.75 -34.06
C GLU A 34 18.43 3.57 -34.65
N SER A 35 17.09 3.64 -34.71
CA SER A 35 16.29 2.61 -35.37
C SER A 35 16.60 2.55 -36.87
N ARG A 36 16.76 3.69 -37.55
CA ARG A 36 17.21 3.75 -38.95
C ARG A 36 18.63 3.22 -39.11
N GLN A 37 19.53 3.49 -38.18
CA GLN A 37 20.92 3.04 -38.25
C GLN A 37 21.03 1.53 -38.06
N LEU A 38 20.25 0.97 -37.12
CA LEU A 38 20.10 -0.47 -36.92
C LEU A 38 19.48 -1.13 -38.15
N LEU A 39 18.42 -0.54 -38.72
CA LEU A 39 17.76 -1.05 -39.92
C LEU A 39 18.70 -1.01 -41.12
N LYS A 40 19.53 0.03 -41.24
CA LYS A 40 20.58 0.13 -42.26
C LYS A 40 21.69 -0.90 -42.05
N ALA A 41 22.10 -1.15 -40.81
CA ALA A 41 23.09 -2.19 -40.48
C ALA A 41 22.56 -3.60 -40.78
N LEU A 42 21.30 -3.88 -40.44
CA LEU A 42 20.64 -5.14 -40.76
C LEU A 42 20.48 -5.32 -42.27
N THR A 43 19.97 -4.32 -42.98
CA THR A 43 19.79 -4.41 -44.43
C THR A 43 21.12 -4.52 -45.19
N THR A 44 22.18 -3.87 -44.72
CA THR A 44 23.52 -4.02 -45.32
C THR A 44 24.12 -5.40 -45.04
N SER A 45 23.96 -5.93 -43.82
CA SER A 45 24.35 -7.31 -43.49
C SER A 45 23.61 -8.32 -44.37
N PHE A 46 22.30 -8.13 -44.55
CA PHE A 46 21.46 -9.02 -45.35
C PHE A 46 21.84 -9.00 -46.84
N ARG A 47 22.08 -7.80 -47.39
CA ARG A 47 22.55 -7.63 -48.78
C ARG A 47 23.93 -8.23 -48.98
N ARG A 48 24.83 -8.07 -48.00
CA ARG A 48 26.17 -8.67 -48.04
C ARG A 48 26.08 -10.19 -48.07
N GLN A 49 25.24 -10.78 -47.22
CA GLN A 49 25.04 -12.22 -47.17
C GLN A 49 24.37 -12.75 -48.44
N LEU A 50 23.43 -12.00 -49.02
CA LEU A 50 22.88 -12.32 -50.35
C LEU A 50 23.94 -12.25 -51.46
N ALA A 51 24.77 -11.21 -51.48
CA ALA A 51 25.83 -11.07 -52.50
C ALA A 51 26.87 -12.20 -52.39
N GLU A 52 27.29 -12.54 -51.17
CA GLU A 52 28.26 -13.60 -50.90
C GLU A 52 27.73 -14.98 -51.33
N GLU A 53 26.43 -15.25 -51.14
CA GLU A 53 25.80 -16.50 -51.57
C GLU A 53 25.51 -16.54 -53.09
N HIS A 54 25.29 -15.39 -53.75
CA HIS A 54 25.04 -15.32 -55.20
C HIS A 54 26.32 -15.29 -56.05
N ASP A 55 27.45 -14.78 -55.54
CA ASP A 55 28.74 -14.75 -56.25
C ASP A 55 29.44 -16.12 -56.32
N THR A 56 29.08 -17.08 -55.47
CA THR A 56 29.69 -18.43 -55.46
C THR A 56 29.25 -19.33 -56.63
N ARG A 57 28.31 -18.90 -57.49
CA ARG A 57 27.79 -19.73 -58.58
C ARG A 57 28.47 -19.54 -59.94
N THR A 58 29.47 -18.66 -60.05
CA THR A 58 30.21 -18.47 -61.32
C THR A 58 31.70 -18.81 -61.21
N GLN A 59 32.03 -19.97 -60.64
CA GLN A 59 33.28 -20.64 -61.00
C GLN A 59 33.03 -21.68 -62.10
N ASN A 60 33.24 -21.24 -63.34
CA ASN A 60 33.53 -22.09 -64.49
C ASN A 60 34.76 -22.97 -64.21
N PRO A 61 34.72 -24.29 -64.40
CA PRO A 61 35.90 -25.07 -64.68
C PRO A 61 35.91 -25.43 -66.17
N ALA A 62 36.64 -24.66 -66.97
CA ALA A 62 37.02 -25.07 -68.32
C ALA A 62 38.47 -25.58 -68.30
N HIS A 63 38.65 -26.82 -68.78
CA HIS A 63 39.90 -27.48 -69.21
C HIS A 63 40.94 -27.81 -68.12
N ASN A 64 41.68 -28.93 -68.12
CA ASN A 64 41.93 -30.07 -69.01
C ASN A 64 42.41 -31.21 -68.08
N GLY A 65 41.93 -32.45 -68.18
CA GLY A 65 42.48 -33.46 -69.07
C GLY A 65 43.62 -34.27 -68.39
N SER A 66 43.30 -35.45 -67.85
CA SER A 66 44.22 -36.59 -67.90
C SER A 66 43.51 -37.91 -67.61
N VAL A 67 43.80 -38.86 -68.49
CA VAL A 67 43.27 -40.20 -68.64
C VAL A 67 44.03 -41.15 -67.70
N SER A 68 43.35 -42.08 -67.02
CA SER A 68 43.69 -43.51 -67.02
C SER A 68 42.87 -44.35 -66.02
N ALA A 69 42.07 -45.22 -66.62
CA ALA A 69 41.91 -46.65 -66.34
C ALA A 69 41.59 -47.17 -64.92
N ALA A 70 40.37 -47.71 -64.84
CA ALA A 70 39.99 -49.03 -64.34
C ALA A 70 40.35 -49.44 -62.89
N ASN A 71 39.32 -49.64 -62.05
CA ASN A 71 38.89 -51.00 -61.72
C ASN A 71 37.60 -51.07 -60.87
N THR A 72 36.81 -52.10 -61.21
CA THR A 72 35.90 -52.90 -60.35
C THR A 72 34.65 -52.26 -59.72
N LEU A 73 33.53 -52.58 -60.36
CA LEU A 73 32.31 -53.15 -59.79
C LEU A 73 32.36 -53.46 -58.29
N ASN A 74 31.47 -52.83 -57.50
CA ASN A 74 30.64 -53.56 -56.54
C ASN A 74 29.38 -52.77 -56.13
N SER A 75 28.26 -53.42 -56.43
CA SER A 75 26.95 -53.36 -55.79
C SER A 75 26.96 -52.92 -54.32
N SER A 76 26.24 -51.86 -53.98
CA SER A 76 25.21 -51.90 -52.93
C SER A 76 24.37 -50.62 -52.92
N SER A 77 23.07 -50.80 -53.15
CA SER A 77 22.02 -49.80 -52.97
C SER A 77 21.99 -49.25 -51.53
N PRO A 78 21.91 -47.92 -51.35
CA PRO A 78 21.24 -47.35 -50.20
C PRO A 78 19.81 -46.94 -50.60
N LYS A 79 18.86 -47.55 -49.89
CA LYS A 79 17.42 -47.25 -49.89
C LYS A 79 17.13 -45.74 -50.02
N LYS A 80 16.27 -45.45 -51.00
CA LYS A 80 15.36 -44.30 -51.12
C LYS A 80 15.20 -43.53 -49.79
N ARG A 81 15.93 -42.42 -49.66
CA ARG A 81 15.50 -41.30 -48.82
C ARG A 81 14.30 -40.63 -49.51
N PRO A 82 13.23 -40.27 -48.80
CA PRO A 82 12.14 -39.53 -49.42
C PRO A 82 12.71 -38.20 -49.94
N SER A 83 12.44 -37.95 -51.22
CA SER A 83 12.64 -36.68 -51.89
C SER A 83 12.00 -35.59 -51.04
N ARG A 84 12.82 -34.85 -50.29
CA ARG A 84 12.42 -33.57 -49.71
C ARG A 84 11.99 -32.67 -50.88
N PRO A 85 10.84 -31.98 -50.80
CA PRO A 85 10.52 -30.96 -51.78
C PRO A 85 11.67 -29.96 -51.81
N ASN A 86 11.98 -29.42 -52.99
CA ASN A 86 12.94 -28.35 -53.17
C ASN A 86 12.44 -27.11 -52.42
N VAL A 87 12.67 -27.06 -51.11
CA VAL A 87 12.52 -25.87 -50.29
C VAL A 87 13.55 -24.91 -50.84
N THR A 88 13.07 -23.85 -51.47
CA THR A 88 13.94 -22.83 -52.04
C THR A 88 14.84 -22.29 -50.94
N HIS A 89 16.09 -21.91 -51.25
CA HIS A 89 16.97 -21.31 -50.22
C HIS A 89 16.31 -20.09 -49.55
N THR A 90 15.45 -19.40 -50.29
CA THR A 90 14.57 -18.34 -49.80
C THR A 90 13.59 -18.83 -48.74
N ASP A 91 12.95 -19.99 -48.91
CA ASP A 91 12.07 -20.59 -47.89
C ASP A 91 12.85 -21.01 -46.65
N ARG A 92 14.05 -21.58 -46.80
CA ARG A 92 14.88 -21.94 -45.64
C ARG A 92 15.32 -20.70 -44.87
N HIS A 93 15.68 -19.65 -45.58
CA HIS A 93 16.08 -18.39 -44.97
C HIS A 93 14.89 -17.65 -44.33
N LEU A 94 13.72 -17.63 -44.99
CA LEU A 94 12.47 -17.14 -44.40
C LEU A 94 12.12 -17.96 -43.16
N HIS A 95 12.28 -19.28 -43.20
CA HIS A 95 12.05 -20.12 -42.05
C HIS A 95 13.04 -19.80 -40.92
N ASP A 96 14.32 -19.60 -41.19
CA ASP A 96 15.33 -19.21 -40.17
C ASP A 96 15.08 -17.80 -39.59
N VAL A 97 14.59 -16.86 -40.41
CA VAL A 97 14.20 -15.51 -39.97
C VAL A 97 12.92 -15.53 -39.14
N LEU A 98 11.91 -16.31 -39.56
CA LEU A 98 10.62 -16.41 -38.88
C LEU A 98 10.66 -17.34 -37.65
N SER A 99 11.60 -18.28 -37.59
CA SER A 99 11.87 -19.11 -36.41
C SER A 99 12.88 -18.48 -35.45
N ASN A 100 13.39 -17.29 -35.75
CA ASN A 100 14.25 -16.56 -34.83
C ASN A 100 13.41 -16.15 -33.58
N PRO A 101 13.80 -16.58 -32.37
CA PRO A 101 13.03 -16.31 -31.15
C PRO A 101 12.89 -14.82 -30.82
N LEU A 102 13.67 -13.95 -31.46
CA LEU A 102 13.56 -12.50 -31.35
C LEU A 102 12.45 -11.90 -32.23
N LEU A 103 11.98 -12.63 -33.26
CA LEU A 103 10.97 -12.20 -34.23
C LEU A 103 9.70 -13.06 -34.20
N SER A 104 9.78 -14.29 -33.68
CA SER A 104 8.60 -15.13 -33.49
C SER A 104 7.80 -14.61 -32.28
N PHE A 105 6.77 -13.81 -32.54
CA PHE A 105 5.69 -13.61 -31.58
C PHE A 105 4.98 -14.96 -31.41
N GLN A 106 5.44 -15.80 -30.49
CA GLN A 106 4.62 -16.91 -30.03
C GLN A 106 3.40 -16.30 -29.36
N PRO A 107 2.17 -16.51 -29.87
CA PRO A 107 0.99 -16.18 -29.11
C PRO A 107 1.09 -16.95 -27.79
N PRO A 108 0.92 -16.27 -26.64
CA PRO A 108 1.09 -16.93 -25.34
C PRO A 108 0.18 -18.17 -25.31
N PRO A 109 0.69 -19.31 -24.84
CA PRO A 109 -0.13 -20.52 -24.74
C PRO A 109 -1.40 -20.19 -23.97
N THR A 110 -2.55 -20.61 -24.48
CA THR A 110 -3.85 -20.49 -23.83
C THR A 110 -3.82 -21.29 -22.53
N ARG A 111 -3.36 -20.64 -21.45
CA ARG A 111 -3.31 -21.23 -20.11
C ARG A 111 -4.74 -21.25 -19.55
N THR A 112 -5.29 -22.44 -19.38
CA THR A 112 -6.63 -22.70 -18.81
C THR A 112 -6.64 -22.72 -17.27
N GLY A 113 -5.61 -22.17 -16.61
CA GLY A 113 -5.49 -22.12 -15.15
C GLY A 113 -5.82 -20.76 -14.55
N LYS A 114 -6.11 -20.72 -13.24
CA LYS A 114 -6.27 -19.50 -12.45
C LYS A 114 -4.98 -18.67 -12.57
N ARG A 115 -5.05 -17.59 -13.34
CA ARG A 115 -3.90 -16.77 -13.68
C ARG A 115 -3.49 -15.92 -12.47
N ASP A 116 -2.18 -15.77 -12.25
CA ASP A 116 -1.68 -14.84 -11.23
C ASP A 116 -2.10 -13.41 -11.62
N PRO A 117 -2.76 -12.64 -10.72
CA PRO A 117 -3.07 -11.23 -10.96
C PRO A 117 -1.88 -10.40 -11.44
N MET A 118 -0.65 -10.76 -11.02
CA MET A 118 0.56 -10.06 -11.48
C MET A 118 0.96 -10.40 -12.93
N ASP A 119 0.61 -11.58 -13.44
CA ASP A 119 0.80 -11.90 -14.87
C ASP A 119 -0.17 -11.12 -15.75
N VAL A 120 -1.38 -10.83 -15.24
CA VAL A 120 -2.35 -9.96 -15.90
C VAL A 120 -1.85 -8.52 -15.88
N PHE A 121 -1.26 -8.10 -14.76
CA PHE A 121 -0.60 -6.80 -14.65
C PHE A 121 0.50 -6.62 -15.70
N ASP A 122 1.45 -7.56 -15.76
CA ASP A 122 2.59 -7.50 -16.69
C ASP A 122 2.12 -7.49 -18.17
N GLU A 123 1.08 -8.27 -18.51
CA GLU A 123 0.51 -8.25 -19.86
C GLU A 123 -0.20 -6.93 -20.19
N ALA A 124 -1.02 -6.40 -19.27
CA ALA A 124 -1.72 -5.14 -19.48
C ALA A 124 -0.73 -3.96 -19.56
N CYS A 125 0.36 -3.99 -18.79
CA CYS A 125 1.49 -3.07 -18.93
C CYS A 125 2.15 -3.19 -20.31
N ALA A 126 2.46 -4.40 -20.77
CA ALA A 126 3.07 -4.63 -22.08
C ALA A 126 2.18 -4.15 -23.25
N ARG A 127 0.85 -4.20 -23.07
CA ARG A 127 -0.13 -3.72 -24.05
C ARG A 127 -0.39 -2.20 -23.95
N GLY A 128 0.14 -1.51 -22.94
CA GLY A 128 -0.16 -0.10 -22.67
C GLY A 128 -1.61 0.14 -22.24
N LEU A 129 -2.28 -0.89 -21.72
CA LEU A 129 -3.67 -0.84 -21.24
C LEU A 129 -3.76 -0.71 -19.72
N MET A 130 -2.63 -0.47 -19.04
CA MET A 130 -2.61 -0.33 -17.59
C MET A 130 -3.08 1.07 -17.17
N ASP A 131 -3.95 1.11 -16.17
CA ASP A 131 -4.38 2.33 -15.51
C ASP A 131 -4.25 2.15 -13.98
N ILE A 132 -4.33 3.23 -13.21
CA ILE A 132 -4.16 3.19 -11.75
C ILE A 132 -5.24 2.31 -11.09
N ALA A 133 -6.46 2.29 -11.66
CA ALA A 133 -7.56 1.50 -11.13
C ALA A 133 -7.31 0.00 -11.29
N ARG A 134 -6.81 -0.42 -12.45
CA ARG A 134 -6.42 -1.78 -12.80
C ARG A 134 -5.23 -2.21 -11.98
N ALA A 135 -4.23 -1.34 -11.79
CA ALA A 135 -3.09 -1.64 -10.92
C ALA A 135 -3.54 -1.96 -9.48
N ARG A 136 -4.44 -1.14 -8.92
CA ARG A 136 -5.05 -1.42 -7.60
C ARG A 136 -5.89 -2.69 -7.58
N ALA A 137 -6.69 -2.92 -8.63
CA ALA A 137 -7.49 -4.14 -8.74
C ALA A 137 -6.60 -5.40 -8.81
N CYS A 138 -5.46 -5.33 -9.51
CA CYS A 138 -4.46 -6.39 -9.55
C CYS A 138 -3.86 -6.64 -8.16
N LEU A 139 -3.51 -5.58 -7.41
CA LEU A 139 -3.00 -5.74 -6.03
C LEU A 139 -4.07 -6.30 -5.08
N HIS A 140 -5.33 -5.90 -5.22
CA HIS A 140 -6.44 -6.49 -4.48
C HIS A 140 -6.62 -7.97 -4.80
N GLY A 141 -6.64 -8.33 -6.09
CA GLY A 141 -6.68 -9.72 -6.52
C GLY A 141 -5.49 -10.51 -5.98
N LYS A 142 -4.30 -9.90 -5.97
CA LYS A 142 -3.09 -10.52 -5.42
C LYS A 142 -3.26 -10.78 -3.93
N ARG A 143 -3.65 -9.79 -3.12
CA ARG A 143 -3.89 -9.96 -1.68
C ARG A 143 -4.87 -11.09 -1.36
N VAL A 144 -5.98 -11.16 -2.10
CA VAL A 144 -6.98 -12.25 -1.95
C VAL A 144 -6.39 -13.62 -2.29
N SER A 145 -5.40 -13.69 -3.19
CA SER A 145 -4.73 -14.95 -3.55
C SER A 145 -3.62 -15.39 -2.58
N LEU A 146 -3.17 -14.54 -1.67
CA LEU A 146 -1.97 -14.74 -0.86
C LEU A 146 -2.22 -15.46 0.49
N GLY A 147 -3.46 -15.71 0.88
CA GLY A 147 -3.79 -16.46 2.10
C GLY A 147 -5.16 -16.13 2.67
N GLU A 148 -5.66 -16.98 3.56
CA GLU A 148 -6.93 -16.78 4.27
C GLU A 148 -6.73 -15.98 5.56
N THR A 149 -5.59 -16.16 6.23
CA THR A 149 -5.28 -15.47 7.48
C THR A 149 -4.52 -14.14 7.25
N PRO A 150 -4.70 -13.12 8.12
CA PRO A 150 -4.06 -11.81 7.94
C PRO A 150 -2.54 -11.86 8.10
N GLU A 151 -2.00 -12.73 8.96
CA GLU A 151 -0.56 -12.87 9.18
C GLU A 151 0.14 -13.52 7.98
N GLU A 152 -0.46 -14.58 7.42
CA GLU A 152 0.03 -15.21 6.19
C GLU A 152 -0.04 -14.22 5.03
N GLN A 153 -1.14 -13.47 4.92
CA GLN A 153 -1.25 -12.41 3.92
C GLN A 153 -0.11 -11.40 4.05
N GLN A 154 0.20 -10.90 5.26
CA GLN A 154 1.29 -9.94 5.45
C GLN A 154 2.66 -10.53 5.08
N ALA A 155 2.97 -11.75 5.53
CA ALA A 155 4.22 -12.42 5.20
C ALA A 155 4.36 -12.66 3.70
N ALA A 156 3.27 -13.05 3.04
CA ALA A 156 3.23 -13.30 1.61
C ALA A 156 3.25 -11.99 0.79
N MET A 157 2.63 -10.91 1.28
CA MET A 157 2.72 -9.57 0.67
C MET A 157 4.17 -9.08 0.67
N LYS A 158 4.88 -9.24 1.79
CA LYS A 158 6.31 -8.93 1.91
C LYS A 158 7.17 -9.68 0.90
N ALA A 159 6.84 -10.94 0.59
CA ALA A 159 7.57 -11.75 -0.38
C ALA A 159 7.14 -11.52 -1.84
N SER A 160 5.97 -10.91 -2.09
CA SER A 160 5.36 -10.86 -3.42
C SER A 160 6.06 -9.89 -4.38
N GLY A 161 6.69 -8.82 -3.89
CA GLY A 161 7.29 -7.77 -4.73
C GLY A 161 6.29 -7.07 -5.66
N ALA A 162 4.99 -7.20 -5.39
CA ALA A 162 3.92 -6.68 -6.23
C ALA A 162 3.79 -5.16 -6.09
N GLY A 163 3.96 -4.63 -4.86
CA GLY A 163 4.00 -3.20 -4.60
C GLY A 163 5.15 -2.54 -5.36
N SER A 164 6.34 -3.13 -5.30
CA SER A 164 7.53 -2.67 -6.00
C SER A 164 7.34 -2.61 -7.52
N LYS A 165 6.69 -3.63 -8.12
CA LYS A 165 6.36 -3.63 -9.56
C LYS A 165 5.39 -2.49 -9.92
N VAL A 166 4.34 -2.30 -9.12
CA VAL A 166 3.36 -1.22 -9.35
C VAL A 166 4.00 0.15 -9.18
N LEU A 167 4.85 0.34 -8.17
CA LEU A 167 5.60 1.58 -7.98
C LEU A 167 6.56 1.84 -9.14
N GLN A 168 7.30 0.84 -9.60
CA GLN A 168 8.17 0.98 -10.76
C GLN A 168 7.39 1.37 -12.02
N TRP A 169 6.20 0.77 -12.22
CA TRP A 169 5.31 1.15 -13.31
C TRP A 169 4.84 2.61 -13.18
N LEU A 170 4.40 3.03 -11.98
CA LEU A 170 4.00 4.42 -11.71
C LEU A 170 5.12 5.40 -12.07
N LEU A 171 6.33 5.17 -11.56
CA LEU A 171 7.51 5.99 -11.84
C LEU A 171 7.89 5.98 -13.33
N SER A 172 7.74 4.84 -14.02
CA SER A 172 8.07 4.74 -15.45
C SER A 172 7.08 5.46 -16.35
N THR A 173 5.83 5.62 -15.89
CA THR A 173 4.76 6.25 -16.66
C THR A 173 4.66 7.75 -16.41
N GLY A 174 5.39 8.29 -15.42
CA GLY A 174 5.26 9.68 -15.02
C GLY A 174 3.97 9.95 -14.23
N ALA A 175 3.21 8.90 -13.89
CA ALA A 175 1.94 9.00 -13.19
C ALA A 175 2.11 9.48 -11.75
N GLU A 176 3.33 9.41 -11.20
CA GLU A 176 3.68 9.99 -9.90
C GLU A 176 3.48 11.51 -9.87
N ASN A 177 3.54 12.21 -11.00
CA ASN A 177 3.33 13.66 -11.02
C ASN A 177 1.85 14.05 -10.80
N ASP A 178 0.93 13.10 -11.01
CA ASP A 178 -0.50 13.33 -10.87
C ASP A 178 -1.02 12.79 -9.54
N ALA A 179 -1.39 13.68 -8.61
CA ALA A 179 -1.97 13.30 -7.32
C ALA A 179 -3.26 12.45 -7.43
N SER A 180 -3.85 12.31 -8.63
CA SER A 180 -4.96 11.38 -8.87
C SER A 180 -4.61 9.94 -8.48
N TRP A 181 -3.34 9.53 -8.54
CA TRP A 181 -2.96 8.18 -8.13
C TRP A 181 -3.11 7.95 -6.63
N LEU A 182 -3.12 8.98 -5.80
CA LEU A 182 -3.36 8.89 -4.35
C LEU A 182 -4.85 8.83 -4.01
N GLN A 183 -5.72 9.21 -4.94
CA GLN A 183 -7.15 9.20 -4.71
C GLN A 183 -7.66 7.77 -4.85
N PRO A 184 -8.24 7.15 -3.79
CA PRO A 184 -8.87 5.86 -3.94
C PRO A 184 -10.01 6.00 -4.94
N ASN A 185 -10.05 5.10 -5.93
CA ASN A 185 -11.10 5.06 -6.95
C ASN A 185 -12.45 4.73 -6.30
N GLY A 186 -13.09 5.76 -5.75
CA GLY A 186 -14.32 5.68 -5.00
C GLY A 186 -14.86 7.10 -4.90
N ARG A 187 -15.66 7.48 -5.90
CA ARG A 187 -16.33 8.78 -5.99
C ARG A 187 -17.37 8.86 -4.85
N GLY A 188 -16.91 9.19 -3.65
CA GLY A 188 -17.73 9.22 -2.44
C GLY A 188 -17.08 10.05 -1.33
N PRO A 189 -17.72 11.12 -0.85
CA PRO A 189 -17.23 11.92 0.26
C PRO A 189 -17.48 11.14 1.56
N GLY A 190 -16.52 10.34 2.04
CA GLY A 190 -16.65 9.78 3.38
C GLY A 190 -15.86 8.52 3.74
N ARG A 191 -15.12 7.90 2.83
CA ARG A 191 -14.23 6.78 3.22
C ARG A 191 -12.88 6.93 2.54
N ILE A 192 -11.92 7.46 3.29
CA ILE A 192 -10.50 7.24 3.06
C ILE A 192 -10.28 5.73 3.28
N LYS A 193 -10.65 4.94 2.26
CA LYS A 193 -10.48 3.49 2.29
C LYS A 193 -8.97 3.20 2.25
N ASN A 194 -8.59 2.12 2.92
CA ASN A 194 -7.23 1.61 2.99
C ASN A 194 -6.68 1.51 1.57
N ASP A 195 -5.62 2.25 1.26
CA ASP A 195 -4.97 2.09 -0.03
C ASP A 195 -3.99 0.93 0.05
N ILE A 196 -4.37 -0.14 -0.63
CA ILE A 196 -3.61 -1.39 -0.66
C ILE A 196 -2.18 -1.20 -1.19
N VAL A 197 -1.94 -0.19 -2.02
CA VAL A 197 -0.61 0.12 -2.55
C VAL A 197 0.36 0.43 -1.41
N PHE A 198 -0.06 1.23 -0.44
CA PHE A 198 0.77 1.61 0.71
C PHE A 198 1.04 0.41 1.62
N ASP A 199 0.04 -0.46 1.83
CA ASP A 199 0.22 -1.69 2.62
C ASP A 199 1.29 -2.59 1.99
N PHE A 200 1.25 -2.82 0.67
CA PHE A 200 2.27 -3.61 -0.02
C PHE A 200 3.66 -2.95 0.08
N LEU A 201 3.76 -1.65 -0.18
CA LEU A 201 5.06 -0.96 -0.18
C LEU A 201 5.72 -0.92 1.20
N VAL A 202 4.93 -0.68 2.25
CA VAL A 202 5.42 -0.69 3.63
C VAL A 202 5.84 -2.11 4.04
N LEU A 203 5.04 -3.13 3.72
CA LEU A 203 5.41 -4.52 4.04
C LEU A 203 6.63 -5.02 3.26
N GLU A 204 6.84 -4.54 2.02
CA GLU A 204 8.00 -4.86 1.19
C GLU A 204 9.27 -4.08 1.59
N GLY A 205 9.21 -3.18 2.56
CA GLY A 205 10.37 -2.36 2.98
C GLY A 205 10.74 -1.27 1.97
N LYS A 206 9.75 -0.72 1.27
CA LYS A 206 9.90 0.33 0.23
C LYS A 206 9.38 1.70 0.70
N GLU A 207 9.25 1.91 2.00
CA GLU A 207 8.81 3.17 2.60
C GLU A 207 9.71 4.36 2.22
N GLU A 208 11.01 4.15 2.01
CA GLU A 208 11.92 5.24 1.60
C GLU A 208 11.56 5.84 0.25
N ALA A 209 11.09 5.03 -0.70
CA ALA A 209 10.61 5.56 -1.98
C ALA A 209 9.33 6.41 -1.82
N LEU A 210 8.47 6.08 -0.85
CA LEU A 210 7.31 6.90 -0.51
C LEU A 210 7.72 8.21 0.18
N TRP A 211 8.78 8.19 0.99
CA TRP A 211 9.35 9.38 1.58
C TRP A 211 10.01 10.29 0.53
N GLU A 212 10.74 9.74 -0.43
CA GLU A 212 11.29 10.51 -1.57
C GLU A 212 10.17 11.20 -2.36
N LEU A 213 9.07 10.49 -2.62
CA LEU A 213 7.88 11.08 -3.25
C LEU A 213 7.25 12.18 -2.38
N PHE A 214 7.15 11.97 -1.08
CA PHE A 214 6.63 12.98 -0.15
C PHE A 214 7.51 14.24 -0.13
N GLU A 215 8.84 14.08 -0.08
CA GLU A 215 9.80 15.18 -0.16
C GLU A 215 9.68 15.92 -1.50
N HIS A 216 9.53 15.19 -2.60
CA HIS A 216 9.30 15.77 -3.92
C HIS A 216 8.01 16.61 -3.97
N TYR A 217 6.90 16.08 -3.46
CA TYR A 217 5.66 16.85 -3.39
C TYR A 217 5.79 18.08 -2.48
N ALA A 218 6.44 17.94 -1.32
CA ALA A 218 6.68 19.03 -0.39
C ALA A 218 7.47 20.17 -1.07
N ALA A 219 8.51 19.83 -1.83
CA ALA A 219 9.30 20.78 -2.60
C ALA A 219 8.50 21.47 -3.71
N LEU A 220 7.64 20.73 -4.41
CA LEU A 220 6.78 21.28 -5.46
C LEU A 220 5.60 22.11 -4.93
N LYS A 221 5.36 22.11 -3.61
CA LYS A 221 4.22 22.77 -2.96
C LYS A 221 2.87 22.34 -3.56
N VAL A 222 2.82 21.11 -4.09
CA VAL A 222 1.59 20.50 -4.63
C VAL A 222 0.67 20.23 -3.45
N ARG A 223 -0.37 21.07 -3.31
CA ARG A 223 -1.30 20.99 -2.18
C ARG A 223 -2.15 19.73 -2.21
N ASP A 224 -2.45 19.26 -3.41
CA ASP A 224 -3.36 18.15 -3.61
C ASP A 224 -2.59 16.84 -3.44
N GLY A 225 -2.92 16.07 -2.39
CA GLY A 225 -2.39 14.72 -2.20
C GLY A 225 -1.31 14.55 -1.13
N GLN A 226 -0.62 15.61 -0.67
CA GLN A 226 0.37 15.50 0.42
C GLN A 226 -0.25 15.00 1.73
N ASP A 227 -1.43 15.50 2.05
CA ASP A 227 -2.22 15.10 3.22
C ASP A 227 -2.64 13.63 3.13
N LEU A 228 -3.09 13.20 1.95
CA LEU A 228 -3.47 11.81 1.68
C LEU A 228 -2.27 10.87 1.72
N LEU A 229 -1.13 11.24 1.13
CA LEU A 229 0.08 10.42 1.12
C LEU A 229 0.58 10.22 2.55
N LEU A 230 0.75 11.30 3.31
CA LEU A 230 1.19 11.21 4.70
C LEU A 230 0.21 10.38 5.53
N PHE A 231 -1.10 10.60 5.37
CA PHE A 231 -2.11 9.84 6.10
C PHE A 231 -2.04 8.34 5.79
N GLN A 232 -1.94 7.95 4.52
CA GLN A 232 -1.90 6.54 4.13
C GLN A 232 -0.57 5.89 4.56
N LEU A 233 0.56 6.59 4.40
CA LEU A 233 1.86 6.11 4.85
C LEU A 233 1.89 5.90 6.37
N ASN A 234 1.48 6.93 7.13
CA ASN A 234 1.40 6.86 8.59
C ASN A 234 0.50 5.70 9.05
N ARG A 235 -0.64 5.54 8.40
CA ARG A 235 -1.57 4.46 8.67
C ARG A 235 -0.94 3.08 8.42
N SER A 236 -0.36 2.86 7.24
CA SER A 236 0.21 1.57 6.89
C SER A 236 1.42 1.23 7.77
N LEU A 237 2.23 2.21 8.17
CA LEU A 237 3.31 2.04 9.15
C LEU A 237 2.76 1.65 10.53
N ALA A 238 1.76 2.38 11.03
CA ALA A 238 1.16 2.12 12.33
C ALA A 238 0.46 0.76 12.42
N GLN A 239 -0.23 0.34 11.35
CA GLN A 239 -1.03 -0.89 11.32
C GLN A 239 -0.21 -2.14 11.01
N ASN A 240 0.82 -2.04 10.16
CA ASN A 240 1.56 -3.20 9.66
C ASN A 240 2.94 -3.37 10.30
N ILE A 241 3.53 -2.32 10.88
CA ILE A 241 4.85 -2.37 11.54
C ILE A 241 4.69 -2.21 13.04
N SER A 242 4.44 -0.97 13.51
CA SER A 242 4.28 -0.65 14.92
C SER A 242 3.70 0.75 15.10
N VAL A 243 3.09 0.99 16.26
CA VAL A 243 2.61 2.33 16.66
C VAL A 243 3.77 3.34 16.61
N ASP A 244 4.94 2.93 17.07
CA ASP A 244 6.14 3.76 17.15
C ASP A 244 6.63 4.19 15.75
N ALA A 245 6.56 3.31 14.74
CA ALA A 245 6.84 3.66 13.36
C ALA A 245 5.84 4.72 12.83
N GLY A 246 4.59 4.64 13.26
CA GLY A 246 3.59 5.67 13.00
C GLY A 246 3.92 7.02 13.67
N LEU A 247 4.35 7.02 14.94
CA LEU A 247 4.76 8.25 15.63
C LEU A 247 5.96 8.90 14.92
N GLU A 248 6.98 8.10 14.60
CA GLU A 248 8.17 8.55 13.89
C GLU A 248 7.83 9.13 12.51
N SER A 249 6.87 8.54 11.79
CA SER A 249 6.45 9.04 10.48
C SER A 249 5.94 10.48 10.57
N VAL A 250 5.20 10.84 11.62
CA VAL A 250 4.69 12.20 11.78
C VAL A 250 5.79 13.18 12.17
N ILE A 251 6.72 12.77 13.03
CA ILE A 251 7.89 13.58 13.39
C ILE A 251 8.71 13.87 12.12
N ARG A 252 9.06 12.83 11.36
CA ARG A 252 9.82 12.93 10.10
C ARG A 252 9.11 13.82 9.08
N ALA A 253 7.79 13.66 8.91
CA ALA A 253 7.01 14.49 8.00
C ALA A 253 7.02 15.97 8.41
N ASN A 254 6.89 16.27 9.71
CA ASN A 254 6.97 17.65 10.19
C ASN A 254 8.36 18.27 9.95
N GLU A 255 9.43 17.50 10.11
CA GLU A 255 10.80 17.94 9.79
C GLU A 255 10.99 18.22 8.30
N ILE A 256 10.48 17.36 7.41
CA ILE A 256 10.51 17.57 5.95
C ILE A 256 9.74 18.85 5.58
N LEU A 257 8.54 19.03 6.13
CA LEU A 257 7.71 20.20 5.87
C LEU A 257 8.32 21.50 6.39
N LEU A 258 9.08 21.44 7.48
CA LEU A 258 9.89 22.54 8.00
C LEU A 258 11.04 22.89 7.05
N LYS A 259 11.79 21.88 6.57
CA LYS A 259 12.89 22.06 5.61
C LYS A 259 12.40 22.63 4.27
N ALA A 260 11.20 22.25 3.84
CA ALA A 260 10.58 22.74 2.60
C ALA A 260 9.92 24.14 2.74
N GLU A 261 10.07 24.81 3.90
CA GLU A 261 9.49 26.13 4.19
C GLU A 261 7.98 26.21 3.91
N THR A 262 7.27 25.12 4.18
CA THR A 262 5.82 25.08 3.96
C THR A 262 5.11 26.05 4.90
N THR A 263 4.05 26.69 4.41
CA THR A 263 3.30 27.61 5.25
C THR A 263 2.70 26.86 6.42
N LEU A 264 2.66 27.50 7.59
CA LEU A 264 2.13 26.88 8.80
C LEU A 264 0.72 26.32 8.63
N ALA A 265 -0.12 27.05 7.88
CA ALA A 265 -1.49 26.65 7.61
C ALA A 265 -1.56 25.38 6.75
N ASP A 266 -0.66 25.21 5.78
CA ASP A 266 -0.61 24.04 4.92
C ASP A 266 -0.02 22.84 5.68
N ARG A 267 1.04 23.05 6.47
CA ARG A 267 1.61 22.03 7.36
C ARG A 267 0.57 21.45 8.32
N LEU A 268 -0.24 22.29 8.95
CA LEU A 268 -1.33 21.84 9.82
C LEU A 268 -2.37 21.01 9.05
N LYS A 269 -2.71 21.38 7.81
CA LYS A 269 -3.67 20.59 7.01
C LYS A 269 -3.13 19.20 6.66
N ILE A 270 -1.83 19.10 6.38
CA ILE A 270 -1.17 17.85 5.99
C ILE A 270 -1.01 16.92 7.19
N VAL A 271 -0.57 17.46 8.34
CA VAL A 271 -0.18 16.65 9.50
C VAL A 271 -1.38 16.28 10.39
N ASN A 272 -2.41 17.15 10.50
CA ASN A 272 -3.54 16.91 11.40
C ASN A 272 -4.31 15.60 11.14
N PRO A 273 -4.57 15.17 9.89
CA PRO A 273 -5.21 13.88 9.63
C PRO A 273 -4.41 12.69 10.18
N ALA A 274 -3.08 12.71 10.01
CA ALA A 274 -2.19 11.66 10.52
C ALA A 274 -2.16 11.64 12.05
N ILE A 275 -2.03 12.80 12.71
CA ILE A 275 -2.11 12.89 14.18
C ILE A 275 -3.46 12.36 14.68
N SER A 276 -4.57 12.76 14.05
CA SER A 276 -5.91 12.33 14.46
C SER A 276 -6.10 10.82 14.33
N PHE A 277 -5.51 10.19 13.30
CA PHE A 277 -5.53 8.75 13.13
C PHE A 277 -4.72 8.05 14.23
N LEU A 278 -3.48 8.50 14.46
CA LEU A 278 -2.62 7.95 15.51
C LEU A 278 -3.25 8.05 16.89
N LEU A 279 -3.89 9.17 17.21
CA LEU A 279 -4.62 9.34 18.46
C LEU A 279 -5.75 8.33 18.63
N SER A 280 -6.50 8.06 17.56
CA SER A 280 -7.53 7.02 17.59
C SER A 280 -6.93 5.63 17.72
N TYR A 281 -5.74 5.41 17.17
CA TYR A 281 -5.05 4.11 17.19
C TYR A 281 -4.38 3.84 18.54
N LEU A 282 -3.79 4.86 19.17
CA LEU A 282 -3.18 4.84 20.51
C LEU A 282 -4.17 4.49 21.63
N LYS A 283 -5.47 4.73 21.42
CA LYS A 283 -6.50 4.33 22.38
C LYS A 283 -6.59 2.82 22.58
N ASN A 284 -6.23 2.06 21.55
CA ASN A 284 -6.30 0.61 21.55
C ASN A 284 -4.92 -0.05 21.60
N ASN A 285 -3.85 0.72 21.33
CA ASN A 285 -2.49 0.21 21.22
C ASN A 285 -1.56 1.11 22.03
N THR A 286 -0.66 0.52 22.82
CA THR A 286 0.29 1.30 23.63
C THR A 286 1.61 1.43 22.87
N SER A 287 2.22 2.59 22.92
CA SER A 287 3.58 2.81 22.41
C SER A 287 4.59 2.13 23.33
N GLU A 288 5.61 1.49 22.75
CA GLU A 288 6.66 0.80 23.53
C GLU A 288 7.76 1.76 23.96
N SER A 289 8.01 2.80 23.16
CA SER A 289 9.05 3.80 23.40
C SER A 289 8.51 5.12 23.97
N PRO A 290 8.69 5.38 25.29
CA PRO A 290 8.27 6.65 25.89
C PRO A 290 9.03 7.85 25.32
N GLU A 291 10.31 7.70 24.97
CA GLU A 291 11.14 8.79 24.41
C GLU A 291 10.62 9.27 23.05
N LEU A 292 10.16 8.34 22.20
CA LEU A 292 9.53 8.68 20.92
C LEU A 292 8.19 9.38 21.12
N PHE A 293 7.43 8.95 22.12
CA PHE A 293 6.16 9.59 22.48
C PHE A 293 6.37 11.03 22.96
N ASP A 294 7.39 11.28 23.79
CA ASP A 294 7.77 12.62 24.25
C ASP A 294 8.18 13.53 23.08
N ARG A 295 9.02 13.03 22.16
CA ARG A 295 9.39 13.80 20.97
C ARG A 295 8.20 14.08 20.06
N PHE A 296 7.26 13.14 19.96
CA PHE A 296 6.00 13.34 19.23
C PHE A 296 5.14 14.41 19.92
N LEU A 297 5.03 14.37 21.25
CA LEU A 297 4.34 15.39 22.05
C LEU A 297 4.93 16.78 21.82
N GLU A 298 6.26 16.93 21.86
CA GLU A 298 6.95 18.19 21.56
C GLU A 298 6.63 18.68 20.14
N THR A 299 6.62 17.77 19.17
CA THR A 299 6.28 18.06 17.78
C THR A 299 4.85 18.60 17.66
N VAL A 300 3.88 17.98 18.34
CA VAL A 300 2.48 18.41 18.35
C VAL A 300 2.32 19.74 19.11
N GLN A 301 3.06 19.96 20.19
CA GLN A 301 3.03 21.20 20.96
C GLN A 301 3.63 22.38 20.19
N ALA A 302 4.63 22.14 19.34
CA ALA A 302 5.23 23.15 18.48
C ALA A 302 4.33 23.61 17.33
N LEU A 303 3.22 22.90 17.06
CA LEU A 303 2.22 23.28 16.06
C LEU A 303 1.28 24.34 16.65
N PRO A 304 1.32 25.61 16.20
CA PRO A 304 0.53 26.64 16.83
C PRO A 304 -0.94 26.53 16.46
N SER A 305 -1.78 26.74 17.46
CA SER A 305 -3.22 26.71 17.34
C SER A 305 -3.75 27.99 16.68
N ARG A 306 -4.30 27.85 15.47
CA ARG A 306 -4.82 29.00 14.70
C ARG A 306 -6.17 29.54 15.21
N ARG A 307 -6.89 28.76 16.02
CA ARG A 307 -8.21 29.09 16.58
C ARG A 307 -8.30 28.60 18.01
N ALA A 308 -9.08 29.30 18.84
CA ALA A 308 -9.43 28.87 20.20
C ALA A 308 -10.11 27.48 20.20
N ILE A 309 -10.84 27.15 19.13
CA ILE A 309 -11.55 25.88 18.94
C ILE A 309 -11.02 25.25 17.65
N SER A 310 -9.94 24.49 17.76
CA SER A 310 -9.38 23.70 16.66
C SER A 310 -9.20 22.26 17.12
N LYS A 311 -9.35 21.28 16.22
CA LYS A 311 -9.03 19.87 16.51
C LYS A 311 -7.63 19.70 17.10
N SER A 312 -6.68 20.53 16.66
CA SER A 312 -5.32 20.56 17.21
C SER A 312 -5.28 20.78 18.73
N ASN A 313 -6.22 21.55 19.28
CA ASN A 313 -6.28 21.83 20.73
C ASN A 313 -6.79 20.63 21.54
N LEU A 314 -7.48 19.69 20.89
CA LEU A 314 -7.90 18.43 21.50
C LEU A 314 -6.78 17.38 21.50
N PHE A 315 -5.83 17.48 20.57
CA PHE A 315 -4.76 16.49 20.44
C PHE A 315 -3.86 16.47 21.66
N LEU A 316 -3.38 17.63 22.10
CA LEU A 316 -2.44 17.70 23.21
C LEU A 316 -3.03 17.11 24.51
N PRO A 317 -4.24 17.49 24.96
CA PRO A 317 -4.86 16.84 26.12
C PRO A 317 -5.07 15.34 25.97
N GLN A 318 -5.44 14.87 24.78
CA GLN A 318 -5.60 13.44 24.52
C GLN A 318 -4.27 12.70 24.61
N LEU A 319 -3.18 13.29 24.11
CA LEU A 319 -1.85 12.66 24.17
C LEU A 319 -1.33 12.55 25.60
N TYR A 320 -1.45 13.59 26.42
CA TYR A 320 -1.06 13.53 27.83
C TYR A 320 -1.82 12.46 28.62
N LEU A 321 -3.09 12.26 28.28
CA LEU A 321 -3.93 11.25 28.92
C LEU A 321 -3.55 9.82 28.54
N HIS A 322 -3.05 9.63 27.32
CA HIS A 322 -2.61 8.33 26.78
C HIS A 322 -1.10 8.11 26.86
N HIS A 323 -0.39 8.89 27.66
CA HIS A 323 1.05 8.74 27.83
C HIS A 323 1.41 7.35 28.41
N PRO A 324 2.39 6.62 27.84
CA PRO A 324 2.69 5.25 28.25
C PRO A 324 3.18 5.12 29.70
N THR A 325 4.02 6.05 30.17
CA THR A 325 4.61 6.00 31.54
C THR A 325 3.92 6.90 32.57
N ASN A 326 3.46 8.09 32.19
CA ASN A 326 2.90 9.07 33.12
C ASN A 326 1.63 9.74 32.57
N PRO A 327 0.48 9.05 32.58
CA PRO A 327 -0.78 9.63 32.12
C PRO A 327 -1.24 10.79 33.02
N ASP A 328 -1.32 12.00 32.46
CA ASP A 328 -1.73 13.22 33.18
C ASP A 328 -3.09 13.74 32.68
N ALA A 329 -4.06 13.83 33.60
CA ALA A 329 -5.39 14.35 33.32
C ALA A 329 -5.49 15.88 33.37
N ARG A 330 -4.50 16.57 33.95
CA ARG A 330 -4.55 18.03 34.18
C ARG A 330 -4.68 18.87 32.90
N PRO A 331 -3.97 18.56 31.79
CA PRO A 331 -4.15 19.30 30.54
C PRO A 331 -5.58 19.17 29.98
N ALA A 332 -6.20 18.00 30.14
CA ALA A 332 -7.57 17.75 29.72
C ALA A 332 -8.59 18.51 30.58
N LEU A 333 -8.40 18.52 31.90
CA LEU A 333 -9.21 19.33 32.80
C LEU A 333 -9.19 20.80 32.45
N ARG A 334 -8.00 21.41 32.33
CA ARG A 334 -7.86 22.82 31.96
C ARG A 334 -8.52 23.14 30.64
N TYR A 335 -8.42 22.24 29.66
CA TYR A 335 -9.09 22.42 28.38
C TYR A 335 -10.62 22.39 28.52
N LEU A 336 -11.17 21.43 29.26
CA LEU A 336 -12.62 21.35 29.52
C LEU A 336 -13.14 22.55 30.32
N GLU A 337 -12.38 23.03 31.31
CA GLU A 337 -12.69 24.23 32.08
C GLU A 337 -12.73 25.46 31.17
N SER A 338 -11.70 25.64 30.33
CA SER A 338 -11.64 26.74 29.37
C SER A 338 -12.82 26.73 28.38
N LEU A 339 -13.30 25.53 28.00
CA LEU A 339 -14.48 25.38 27.15
C LEU A 339 -15.80 25.71 27.89
N ASN A 340 -15.88 25.41 29.19
CA ASN A 340 -17.06 25.72 30.00
C ASN A 340 -17.13 27.22 30.36
N GLU A 341 -15.98 27.89 30.50
CA GLU A 341 -15.88 29.34 30.73
C GLU A 341 -16.09 30.16 29.44
N ALA A 342 -15.82 29.56 28.28
CA ALA A 342 -16.05 30.19 26.98
C ALA A 342 -17.54 30.48 26.73
N PRO A 343 -17.87 31.43 25.82
CA PRO A 343 -19.25 31.70 25.44
C PRO A 343 -19.99 30.42 25.02
N PRO A 344 -21.29 30.27 25.33
CA PRO A 344 -22.06 29.05 25.06
C PRO A 344 -22.07 28.69 23.56
N GLU A 345 -21.96 29.67 22.68
CA GLU A 345 -21.83 29.47 21.23
C GLU A 345 -20.58 28.66 20.86
N HIS A 346 -19.45 28.91 21.54
CA HIS A 346 -18.19 28.21 21.33
C HIS A 346 -18.27 26.76 21.80
N LEU A 347 -18.89 26.52 22.97
CA LEU A 347 -19.16 25.18 23.46
C LEU A 347 -20.03 24.39 22.46
N LEU A 348 -21.14 24.98 22.01
CA LEU A 348 -22.03 24.35 21.03
C LEU A 348 -21.32 24.08 19.70
N GLN A 349 -20.47 24.99 19.24
CA GLN A 349 -19.68 24.77 18.03
C GLN A 349 -18.67 23.64 18.19
N ALA A 350 -17.95 23.58 19.32
CA ALA A 350 -17.02 22.51 19.62
C ALA A 350 -17.74 21.14 19.69
N ILE A 351 -18.90 21.09 20.35
CA ILE A 351 -19.74 19.89 20.42
C ILE A 351 -20.20 19.48 19.01
N LYS A 352 -20.71 20.40 18.19
CA LYS A 352 -21.18 20.09 16.83
C LYS A 352 -20.06 19.56 15.93
N LEU A 353 -18.86 20.11 16.04
CA LEU A 353 -17.74 19.74 15.17
C LEU A 353 -16.98 18.50 15.66
N HIS A 354 -16.89 18.31 16.97
CA HIS A 354 -15.98 17.34 17.60
C HIS A 354 -16.65 16.51 18.69
N SER A 355 -17.98 16.29 18.60
CA SER A 355 -18.79 15.58 19.60
C SER A 355 -18.09 14.33 20.12
N ASN A 356 -17.70 13.42 19.22
CA ASN A 356 -17.12 12.12 19.56
C ASN A 356 -15.73 12.24 20.21
N SER A 357 -14.90 13.17 19.74
CA SER A 357 -13.55 13.37 20.27
C SER A 357 -13.59 14.04 21.64
N LEU A 358 -14.50 14.99 21.84
CA LEU A 358 -14.68 15.72 23.09
C LEU A 358 -15.36 14.86 24.15
N SER A 359 -16.37 14.07 23.78
CA SER A 359 -17.02 13.11 24.70
C SER A 359 -16.05 12.04 25.16
N SER A 360 -15.28 11.44 24.24
CA SER A 360 -14.21 10.50 24.60
C SER A 360 -13.18 11.16 25.51
N LEU A 361 -12.67 12.34 25.17
CA LEU A 361 -11.71 13.05 26.03
C LEU A 361 -12.25 13.24 27.44
N ALA A 362 -13.48 13.73 27.60
CA ALA A 362 -14.07 13.96 28.91
C ALA A 362 -14.29 12.67 29.70
N LEU A 363 -14.74 11.59 29.06
CA LEU A 363 -14.90 10.28 29.70
C LEU A 363 -13.58 9.65 30.11
N ASP A 364 -12.58 9.71 29.23
CA ASP A 364 -11.24 9.19 29.50
C ASP A 364 -10.59 9.99 30.65
N THR A 365 -10.81 11.31 30.69
CA THR A 365 -10.34 12.19 31.78
C THR A 365 -10.99 11.83 33.11
N ALA A 366 -12.32 11.67 33.13
CA ALA A 366 -13.03 11.26 34.33
C ALA A 366 -12.56 9.89 34.83
N LYS A 367 -12.35 8.93 33.93
CA LYS A 367 -11.81 7.61 34.27
C LYS A 367 -10.44 7.72 34.93
N GLN A 368 -9.53 8.51 34.36
CA GLN A 368 -8.19 8.71 34.90
C GLN A 368 -8.20 9.37 36.28
N LEU A 369 -9.03 10.42 36.47
CA LEU A 369 -9.17 11.10 37.76
C LEU A 369 -9.72 10.18 38.85
N ILE A 370 -10.65 9.28 38.51
CA ILE A 370 -11.17 8.28 39.44
C ILE A 370 -10.09 7.27 39.82
N THR A 371 -9.27 6.83 38.87
CA THR A 371 -8.12 5.96 39.14
C THR A 371 -7.11 6.64 40.07
N ASN A 372 -6.92 7.95 39.94
CA ASN A 372 -6.04 8.76 40.77
C ASN A 372 -6.69 9.26 42.08
N GLU A 373 -7.90 8.78 42.42
CA GLU A 373 -8.67 9.17 43.61
C GLU A 373 -9.04 10.68 43.72
N GLN A 374 -8.98 11.41 42.61
CA GLN A 374 -9.39 12.83 42.51
C GLN A 374 -10.90 12.95 42.24
N PHE A 375 -11.70 12.51 43.20
CA PHE A 375 -13.15 12.34 43.02
C PHE A 375 -13.93 13.64 42.79
N ASP A 376 -13.46 14.77 43.33
CA ASP A 376 -14.13 16.06 43.18
C ASP A 376 -14.01 16.59 41.74
N GLU A 377 -12.80 16.50 41.16
CA GLU A 377 -12.53 16.86 39.77
C GLU A 377 -13.27 15.91 38.82
N ALA A 378 -13.23 14.59 39.10
CA ALA A 378 -13.97 13.61 38.30
C ALA A 378 -15.49 13.90 38.30
N ARG A 379 -16.05 14.28 39.45
CA ARG A 379 -17.46 14.67 39.57
C ARG A 379 -17.78 15.91 38.75
N TRP A 380 -16.87 16.90 38.75
CA TRP A 380 -17.01 18.08 37.92
C TRP A 380 -17.03 17.73 36.43
N VAL A 381 -16.11 16.89 35.96
CA VAL A 381 -16.04 16.45 34.55
C VAL A 381 -17.32 15.71 34.14
N LEU A 382 -17.82 14.81 34.98
CA LEU A 382 -19.07 14.10 34.72
C LEU A 382 -20.26 15.07 34.66
N GLY A 383 -20.30 16.08 35.54
CA GLY A 383 -21.28 17.16 35.48
C GLY A 383 -21.19 17.98 34.18
N PHE A 384 -19.98 18.25 33.71
CA PHE A 384 -19.74 18.88 32.41
C PHE A 384 -20.29 18.03 31.26
N VAL A 385 -20.00 16.72 31.23
CA VAL A 385 -20.52 15.81 30.20
C VAL A 385 -22.04 15.77 30.20
N GLN A 386 -22.67 15.70 31.38
CA GLN A 386 -24.13 15.70 31.50
C GLN A 386 -24.78 16.99 31.00
N LYS A 387 -24.13 18.14 31.25
CA LYS A 387 -24.59 19.47 30.78
C LYS A 387 -24.38 19.62 29.27
N ALA A 388 -23.26 19.16 28.75
CA ALA A 388 -22.89 19.29 27.33
C ALA A 388 -23.62 18.28 26.42
N TYR A 389 -23.94 17.09 26.94
CA TYR A 389 -24.57 16.00 26.19
C TYR A 389 -25.79 15.45 26.95
N PRO A 390 -26.89 16.21 27.05
CA PRO A 390 -28.08 15.77 27.77
C PRO A 390 -28.71 14.50 27.16
N GLU A 391 -28.47 14.25 25.87
CA GLU A 391 -28.92 13.05 25.15
C GLU A 391 -28.34 11.76 25.72
N LEU A 392 -27.13 11.79 26.29
CA LEU A 392 -26.51 10.62 26.92
C LEU A 392 -27.21 10.21 28.23
N ASN A 393 -28.01 11.09 28.83
CA ASN A 393 -28.75 10.81 30.07
C ASN A 393 -30.18 10.32 29.83
N GLN A 394 -30.67 10.41 28.59
CA GLN A 394 -32.00 9.94 28.23
C GLN A 394 -31.92 8.43 27.95
N GLY A 395 -31.78 7.64 29.02
CA GLY A 395 -31.99 6.21 28.97
C GLY A 395 -33.41 5.93 28.47
N ASP A 396 -33.51 5.21 27.35
CA ASP A 396 -34.71 4.50 26.90
C ASP A 396 -35.94 5.34 26.49
N SER A 397 -35.82 6.16 25.44
CA SER A 397 -37.00 6.54 24.64
C SER A 397 -36.66 6.77 23.16
N GLN A 398 -36.79 5.67 22.39
CA GLN A 398 -36.93 5.55 20.93
C GLN A 398 -35.69 5.45 20.00
N PRO A 399 -35.84 4.75 18.85
CA PRO A 399 -34.77 4.00 18.21
C PRO A 399 -34.20 4.71 16.98
N GLN A 400 -32.89 4.90 16.92
CA GLN A 400 -32.10 4.71 15.70
C GLN A 400 -30.67 4.28 16.06
N PRO A 401 -30.05 3.35 15.31
CA PRO A 401 -28.85 2.65 15.76
C PRO A 401 -27.58 3.42 15.39
N THR A 402 -26.86 3.87 16.41
CA THR A 402 -25.39 3.79 16.43
C THR A 402 -24.97 3.06 17.71
N LEU A 403 -25.24 1.75 17.70
CA LEU A 403 -25.31 0.83 18.84
C LEU A 403 -24.01 0.60 19.63
N SER A 404 -22.87 1.25 19.32
CA SER A 404 -21.59 0.88 19.95
C SER A 404 -21.09 1.85 21.04
N GLN A 405 -21.51 3.11 21.06
CA GLN A 405 -20.86 4.14 21.90
C GLN A 405 -21.71 4.61 23.09
N SER A 406 -23.04 4.69 22.93
CA SER A 406 -23.96 4.89 24.06
C SER A 406 -23.84 3.74 25.06
N ALA A 407 -23.76 2.49 24.57
CA ALA A 407 -23.51 1.32 25.41
C ALA A 407 -22.19 1.44 26.21
N ARG A 408 -21.10 1.86 25.57
CA ARG A 408 -19.78 2.00 26.22
C ARG A 408 -19.74 3.15 27.24
N ALA A 409 -20.40 4.27 26.93
CA ALA A 409 -20.53 5.39 27.87
C ALA A 409 -21.41 5.01 29.08
N MET A 410 -22.50 4.27 28.85
CA MET A 410 -23.39 3.77 29.89
C MET A 410 -22.73 2.69 30.76
N ASP A 411 -21.92 1.80 30.18
CA ASP A 411 -21.11 0.83 30.91
C ASP A 411 -20.07 1.51 31.79
N LEU A 412 -19.40 2.56 31.29
CA LEU A 412 -18.46 3.35 32.08
C LEU A 412 -19.18 4.13 33.18
N LEU A 413 -20.33 4.74 32.91
CA LEU A 413 -21.16 5.38 33.94
C LEU A 413 -21.62 4.36 34.99
N GLY A 414 -21.98 3.14 34.58
CA GLY A 414 -22.32 2.02 35.45
C GLY A 414 -21.15 1.60 36.33
N PHE A 415 -19.97 1.41 35.75
CA PHE A 415 -18.73 1.07 36.44
C PHE A 415 -18.34 2.16 37.46
N VAL A 416 -18.42 3.42 37.06
CA VAL A 416 -18.17 4.57 37.93
C VAL A 416 -19.18 4.57 39.08
N LYS A 417 -20.47 4.45 38.80
CA LYS A 417 -21.52 4.41 39.84
C LYS A 417 -21.33 3.23 40.81
N GLN A 418 -20.88 2.07 40.32
CA GLN A 418 -20.60 0.88 41.13
C GLN A 418 -19.37 1.08 42.04
N ARG A 419 -18.24 1.57 41.50
CA ARG A 419 -17.03 1.90 42.27
C ARG A 419 -17.30 2.96 43.34
N TYR A 420 -18.05 4.01 43.01
CA TYR A 420 -18.48 5.02 43.98
C TYR A 420 -19.39 4.44 45.06
N SER A 421 -20.30 3.52 44.71
CA SER A 421 -21.17 2.86 45.70
C SER A 421 -20.40 1.95 46.65
N ALA A 422 -19.33 1.30 46.17
CA ALA A 422 -18.44 0.46 46.97
C ALA A 422 -17.53 1.27 47.92
N LEU A 423 -17.15 2.50 47.55
CA LEU A 423 -16.39 3.40 48.43
C LEU A 423 -17.29 4.09 49.48
N LYS A 424 -18.59 4.20 49.21
CA LYS A 424 -19.61 4.70 50.13
C LYS A 424 -20.03 3.64 51.15
N VAL A 425 -19.09 2.89 51.73
CA VAL A 425 -19.36 2.09 52.93
C VAL A 425 -19.38 3.05 54.13
N PRO A 426 -20.51 3.19 54.84
CA PRO A 426 -20.51 3.93 56.09
C PRO A 426 -19.64 3.16 57.09
N LYS A 427 -18.65 3.84 57.67
CA LYS A 427 -17.84 3.37 58.79
C LYS A 427 -18.75 3.21 60.01
N ARG A 428 -19.52 2.12 60.06
CA ARG A 428 -20.29 1.71 61.25
C ARG A 428 -19.47 0.69 62.03
N MET A 429 -19.02 1.13 63.21
CA MET A 429 -18.65 0.24 64.30
C MET A 429 -19.81 -0.71 64.64
N GLY A 430 -19.47 -1.97 64.94
CA GLY A 430 -20.13 -2.72 66.00
C GLY A 430 -21.08 -3.86 65.60
N LYS A 431 -20.56 -5.08 65.81
CA LYS A 431 -21.19 -6.30 66.38
C LYS A 431 -22.23 -7.12 65.59
N ALA A 432 -21.80 -8.37 65.39
CA ALA A 432 -22.44 -9.64 65.72
C ALA A 432 -23.58 -10.23 64.85
N ASP A 433 -23.23 -11.44 64.36
CA ASP A 433 -24.02 -12.67 64.22
C ASP A 433 -24.99 -12.94 63.06
N ALA A 434 -24.90 -14.21 62.67
CA ALA A 434 -25.86 -15.09 61.99
C ALA A 434 -25.90 -15.14 60.43
N ARG A 435 -25.36 -16.26 59.93
CA ARG A 435 -25.78 -17.11 58.78
C ARG A 435 -27.31 -17.39 58.75
N PRO A 436 -27.92 -18.09 57.74
CA PRO A 436 -27.36 -18.83 56.58
C PRO A 436 -28.21 -18.76 55.25
N ILE A 437 -27.81 -19.57 54.25
CA ILE A 437 -28.64 -20.34 53.26
C ILE A 437 -28.66 -19.90 51.77
N GLN A 438 -28.05 -20.79 50.95
CA GLN A 438 -28.38 -21.39 49.64
C GLN A 438 -28.73 -20.60 48.35
N ALA A 439 -27.97 -21.00 47.31
CA ALA A 439 -28.35 -21.56 45.99
C ALA A 439 -29.10 -20.71 44.94
N GLY A 440 -28.56 -20.72 43.72
CA GLY A 440 -29.26 -20.36 42.49
C GLY A 440 -28.37 -20.39 41.25
N LYS A 441 -28.48 -21.46 40.46
CA LYS A 441 -27.93 -21.68 39.11
C LYS A 441 -28.73 -20.85 38.07
N THR A 442 -28.06 -20.31 37.04
CA THR A 442 -28.52 -20.26 35.63
C THR A 442 -27.33 -19.91 34.70
N THR A 443 -26.90 -20.83 33.84
CA THR A 443 -27.19 -20.96 32.39
C THR A 443 -26.52 -19.87 31.51
N PHE A 444 -25.42 -20.24 30.84
CA PHE A 444 -24.85 -19.50 29.71
C PHE A 444 -25.54 -19.97 28.42
N VAL A 445 -26.10 -19.03 27.67
CA VAL A 445 -26.57 -19.22 26.29
C VAL A 445 -25.44 -18.78 25.37
N GLN A 446 -25.13 -19.67 24.44
CA GLN A 446 -24.18 -19.55 23.34
C GLN A 446 -24.91 -18.84 22.20
N GLU A 447 -24.37 -17.71 21.73
CA GLU A 447 -24.91 -16.97 20.58
C GLU A 447 -23.95 -17.11 19.41
N GLU A 448 -24.50 -17.57 18.30
CA GLU A 448 -23.84 -18.03 17.08
C GLU A 448 -23.37 -16.85 16.21
N ASP A 449 -22.27 -17.10 15.50
CA ASP A 449 -21.71 -16.29 14.43
C ASP A 449 -22.67 -16.19 13.23
N ASP A 450 -23.01 -14.97 12.83
CA ASP A 450 -23.60 -14.69 11.51
C ASP A 450 -22.49 -14.28 10.52
N MET A 451 -22.07 -15.25 9.71
CA MET A 451 -21.32 -15.04 8.47
C MET A 451 -22.27 -14.79 7.30
N ALA A 452 -22.27 -13.56 6.80
CA ALA A 452 -22.65 -13.21 5.43
C ALA A 452 -21.79 -12.01 5.02
N SER A 453 -21.03 -11.98 3.93
CA SER A 453 -21.45 -12.25 2.56
C SER A 453 -20.20 -12.35 1.68
N VAL A 454 -20.00 -13.48 1.01
CA VAL A 454 -19.01 -13.68 -0.07
C VAL A 454 -19.79 -14.04 -1.31
N GLU A 455 -20.38 -13.05 -1.97
CA GLU A 455 -21.10 -13.25 -3.25
C GLU A 455 -21.26 -11.90 -3.97
N GLU A 456 -20.14 -11.29 -4.37
CA GLU A 456 -20.19 -10.13 -5.27
C GLU A 456 -18.96 -9.99 -6.19
N LEU A 457 -18.35 -11.12 -6.60
CA LEU A 457 -17.14 -11.13 -7.44
C LEU A 457 -17.25 -11.91 -8.77
N ASP A 458 -18.46 -12.29 -9.19
CA ASP A 458 -18.70 -13.06 -10.43
C ASP A 458 -19.47 -12.29 -11.52
N ARG A 459 -19.48 -10.94 -11.49
CA ARG A 459 -20.22 -10.11 -12.46
C ARG A 459 -19.38 -9.16 -13.32
N LEU A 460 -18.19 -9.61 -13.73
CA LEU A 460 -17.45 -8.95 -14.79
C LEU A 460 -16.95 -9.98 -15.83
N ASP A 461 -17.90 -10.57 -16.55
CA ASP A 461 -17.61 -11.32 -17.77
C ASP A 461 -18.09 -10.53 -19.01
N LEU A 462 -17.08 -10.00 -19.71
CA LEU A 462 -16.96 -9.74 -21.14
C LEU A 462 -18.25 -9.43 -21.94
N GLY A 463 -18.50 -8.13 -22.12
CA GLY A 463 -19.27 -7.62 -23.26
C GLY A 463 -18.55 -7.89 -24.58
N VAL A 464 -18.88 -9.02 -25.21
CA VAL A 464 -18.59 -9.27 -26.63
C VAL A 464 -19.68 -8.61 -27.44
N SER A 465 -19.32 -7.53 -28.13
CA SER A 465 -20.12 -6.97 -29.23
C SER A 465 -20.39 -8.04 -30.29
N ARG A 466 -21.65 -8.18 -30.68
CA ARG A 466 -22.01 -8.71 -32.00
C ARG A 466 -22.82 -7.67 -32.75
N ALA A 467 -22.32 -7.34 -33.93
CA ALA A 467 -23.12 -6.92 -35.07
C ALA A 467 -24.02 -8.07 -35.54
#